data_AF-A0A529LP37-F1
#
_entry.id   AF-A0A529LP37-F1
#
_cell.length_a   1.000
_cell.length_b   1.000
_cell.length_c   1.000
_cell.angle_alpha   90.00
_cell.angle_beta   90.00
_cell.angle_gamma   90.00
#
_symmetry.space_group_name_H-M   'P 1'
#
loop_
_entity.id
_entity.type
_entity.pdbx_description
1 polymer ?
#
loop_
_entity_poly.entity_id
_entity_poly.type
_entity_poly.pdbx_seq_one_letter_code
_entity_poly.pdbx_strand_id
1 'polypeptide(L)' 'AFIRSPDGISIELLQKGPAKAKAEPWASMANTGVW' A
#
# COMPACT_ATOMS: atom_id res chain seq x y z
N ALA A 1 4.97 0.54 -1.39
CA ALA A 1 3.54 0.50 -1.78
C ALA A 1 3.20 1.83 -2.44
N PHE A 2 2.34 1.85 -3.46
CA PHE A 2 1.95 3.09 -4.15
C PHE A 2 0.53 3.48 -3.77
N ILE A 3 0.32 4.77 -3.48
CA ILE A 3 -1.00 5.36 -3.30
C ILE A 3 -1.10 6.63 -4.14
N ARG A 4 -2.33 6.98 -4.55
CA ARG A 4 -2.61 8.24 -5.26
C ARG A 4 -3.45 9.15 -4.36
N SER A 5 -2.99 10.39 -4.15
CA SER A 5 -3.75 11.37 -3.36
C SER A 5 -4.98 11.86 -4.14
N PRO A 6 -5.97 12.48 -3.47
CA PRO A 6 -7.09 13.15 -4.14
C PRO A 6 -6.64 14.21 -5.17
N ASP A 7 -5.50 14.85 -4.93
CA ASP A 7 -4.89 15.84 -5.84
C ASP A 7 -4.13 15.19 -7.02
N GLY A 8 -4.18 13.87 -7.14
CA GLY A 8 -3.56 13.12 -8.24
C GLY A 8 -2.05 12.90 -8.09
N ILE A 9 -1.47 13.19 -6.92
CA ILE A 9 -0.04 12.98 -6.66
C ILE A 9 0.20 11.51 -6.35
N SER A 10 1.19 10.91 -7.03
CA SER A 10 1.61 9.53 -6.75
C SER A 10 2.63 9.51 -5.62
N ILE A 11 2.37 8.71 -4.60
CA ILE A 11 3.19 8.62 -3.39
C ILE A 11 3.71 7.19 -3.26
N GLU A 12 5.02 7.06 -3.10
CA GLU A 12 5.66 5.78 -2.78
C GLU A 12 5.93 5.67 -1.28
N LEU A 13 5.33 4.67 -0.64
CA LEU A 13 5.60 4.29 0.74
C LEU A 13 6.76 3.29 0.75
N LEU A 14 7.91 3.76 1.24
CA LEU A 14 9.11 2.97 1.45
C LEU A 14 9.20 2.52 2.92
N GLN A 15 9.44 1.21 3.10
CA GLN A 15 9.72 0.68 4.42
C GLN A 15 11.21 0.82 4.74
N LYS A 16 11.52 1.39 5.90
CA LYS A 16 12.88 1.33 6.45
C LYS A 16 13.12 -0.01 7.13
N GLY A 17 14.24 -0.65 6.83
CA GLY A 17 14.65 -1.92 7.44
C GLY A 17 14.20 -3.16 6.66
N PRO A 18 14.38 -4.37 7.22
CA PRO A 18 14.07 -5.62 6.53
C PRO A 18 12.57 -5.74 6.25
N ALA A 19 12.20 -6.49 5.21
CA ALA A 19 10.81 -6.76 4.86
C ALA A 19 10.06 -7.33 6.07
N LYS A 20 8.88 -6.75 6.37
CA LYS A 20 8.00 -7.28 7.41
C LYS A 20 7.19 -8.43 6.85
N ALA A 21 6.86 -9.40 7.71
CA ALA A 21 5.87 -10.41 7.36
C ALA A 21 4.52 -9.76 7.04
N LYS A 22 3.71 -10.41 6.21
CA LYS A 22 2.34 -9.96 5.93
C LYS A 22 1.55 -9.92 7.24
N ALA A 23 0.70 -8.91 7.40
CA ALA A 23 -0.10 -8.69 8.60
C ALA A 23 -1.57 -8.45 8.24
N GLU A 24 -2.46 -8.88 9.12
CA GLU A 24 -3.88 -8.59 9.02
C GLU A 24 -4.17 -7.10 9.31
N PRO A 25 -5.15 -6.48 8.63
CA PRO A 25 -6.07 -7.11 7.67
C PRO A 25 -5.50 -7.21 6.24
N TRP A 26 -4.38 -6.54 5.92
CA TRP A 26 -3.86 -6.46 4.54
C TRP A 26 -3.46 -7.81 3.93
N ALA A 27 -3.18 -8.81 4.76
CA ALA A 27 -2.88 -10.16 4.31
C ALA A 27 -4.11 -10.88 3.70
N SER A 28 -5.31 -10.61 4.22
CA SER A 28 -6.58 -11.23 3.76
C SER A 28 -7.52 -10.27 3.03
N MET A 29 -7.28 -8.95 3.10
CA MET A 29 -8.14 -7.94 2.50
C MET A 29 -8.13 -8.04 0.97
N ALA A 30 -9.33 -8.10 0.38
CA ALA A 30 -9.48 -8.04 -1.07
C ALA A 30 -9.00 -6.69 -1.62
N ASN A 31 -8.43 -6.69 -2.83
CA ASN A 31 -8.09 -5.46 -3.53
C ASN A 31 -9.38 -4.67 -3.83
N THR A 32 -9.35 -3.36 -3.56
CA THR A 32 -10.44 -2.44 -3.86
C THR A 32 -9.96 -1.36 -4.82
N GLY A 33 -10.86 -0.90 -5.70
CA GLY A 33 -10.57 0.12 -6.71
C GLY A 33 -10.34 -0.44 -8.11
N VAL A 34 -10.13 0.48 -9.04
CA VAL A 34 -9.76 0.22 -10.44
C VAL A 34 -8.44 0.96 -10.68
N TRP A 35 -7.52 0.31 -11.40
CA TRP A 35 -6.22 0.87 -11.74
C TRP A 35 -6.34 2.10 -12.62
#